data_AF-A0A800MPW3-F1
#
_entry.id   AF-A0A800MPW3-F1
#
_cell.length_a   1.000
_cell.length_b   1.000
_cell.length_c   1.000
_cell.angle_alpha   90.00
_cell.angle_beta   90.00
_cell.angle_gamma   90.00
#
_symmetry.space_group_name_H-M   'P 1'
#
loop_
_entity.id
_entity.type
_entity.pdbx_description
1 polymer ?
#
loop_
_entity_poly.entity_id
_entity_poly.type
_entity_poly.pdbx_seq_one_letter_code
_entity_poly.pdbx_strand_id
1 'polypeptide(L)' 'MTVSRSTFTPEFRLEAAQLVVDQGYTVKAAAAAMGVGKSTMDKWVRQLKNERNGVT' A
#
# COMPACT_ATOMS: atom_id res chain seq x y z
N MET A 1 4.88 -16.38 20.41
CA MET A 1 4.12 -15.23 19.88
C MET A 1 4.00 -15.40 18.38
N THR A 2 2.84 -15.85 17.92
CA THR A 2 2.60 -16.29 16.53
C THR A 2 1.94 -15.16 15.73
N VAL A 3 2.65 -14.60 14.76
CA VAL A 3 2.02 -13.79 13.70
C VAL A 3 2.53 -14.24 12.34
N SER A 4 2.28 -15.50 12.01
CA SER A 4 2.40 -16.06 10.67
C SER A 4 1.22 -15.60 9.82
N ARG A 5 1.23 -14.34 9.35
CA ARG A 5 0.42 -13.91 8.20
C ARG A 5 0.85 -12.57 7.59
N SER A 6 2.09 -12.46 7.14
CA SER A 6 2.48 -11.36 6.24
C SER A 6 2.94 -11.97 4.92
N THR A 7 2.02 -12.15 3.97
CA THR A 7 2.37 -12.42 2.57
C THR A 7 3.16 -11.26 1.95
N PHE A 8 3.08 -10.06 2.53
CA PHE A 8 3.85 -8.87 2.14
C PHE A 8 4.42 -8.16 3.37
N THR A 9 5.70 -7.82 3.33
CA THR A 9 6.38 -7.08 4.40
C THR A 9 5.75 -5.69 4.56
N PRO A 10 5.73 -5.12 5.78
CA PRO A 10 5.22 -3.76 5.99
C PRO A 10 5.95 -2.73 5.10
N GLU A 11 7.26 -2.91 4.88
CA GLU A 11 8.04 -2.04 3.98
C GLU A 11 7.55 -2.13 2.53
N PHE A 12 7.28 -3.33 2.02
CA PHE A 12 6.75 -3.50 0.66
C PHE A 12 5.39 -2.81 0.47
N ARG A 13 4.55 -2.83 1.50
CA ARG A 13 3.24 -2.14 1.47
C ARG A 13 3.40 -0.63 1.44
N LEU A 14 4.35 -0.11 2.22
CA LEU A 14 4.67 1.30 2.27
C LEU A 14 5.20 1.78 0.92
N GLU A 15 6.17 1.08 0.35
CA GLU A 15 6.75 1.39 -0.96
C GLU A 15 5.69 1.38 -2.07
N ALA A 16 4.83 0.35 -2.08
CA ALA A 16 3.72 0.25 -3.02
C ALA A 16 2.72 1.42 -2.90
N ALA A 17 2.40 1.84 -1.68
CA ALA A 17 1.49 2.96 -1.41
C ALA A 17 2.13 4.32 -1.72
N GLN A 18 3.43 4.50 -1.44
CA GLN A 18 4.20 5.69 -1.80
C GLN A 18 4.26 5.87 -3.32
N LEU A 19 4.36 4.78 -4.09
CA LEU A 19 4.34 4.85 -5.55
C LEU A 19 3.04 5.51 -6.08
N VAL A 20 1.90 5.26 -5.42
CA VAL A 20 0.62 5.91 -5.77
C VAL A 20 0.55 7.35 -5.25
N VAL A 21 0.95 7.59 -4.00
CA VAL A 21 0.77 8.90 -3.34
C VAL A 21 1.82 9.91 -3.78
N ASP A 22 3.09 9.51 -3.85
CA ASP A 22 4.23 10.37 -4.17
C ASP A 22 4.51 10.44 -5.67
N GLN A 23 4.46 9.31 -6.39
CA GLN A 23 4.70 9.31 -7.85
C GLN A 23 3.42 9.53 -8.68
N GLY A 24 2.26 9.68 -8.04
CA GLY A 24 1.00 9.96 -8.73
C GLY A 24 0.49 8.82 -9.61
N TYR A 25 0.99 7.58 -9.42
CA TYR A 25 0.50 6.43 -10.17
C TYR A 25 -0.94 6.11 -9.79
N THR A 26 -1.71 5.58 -10.74
CA THR A 26 -3.04 5.06 -10.40
C THR A 26 -2.92 3.77 -9.60
N VAL A 27 -3.86 3.54 -8.67
CA VAL A 27 -3.93 2.30 -7.86
C VAL A 27 -3.86 1.05 -8.73
N LYS A 28 -4.46 1.07 -9.94
CA LYS A 28 -4.42 -0.04 -10.89
C LYS A 28 -3.03 -0.25 -11.49
N ALA A 29 -2.35 0.83 -11.89
CA ALA A 29 -1.01 0.76 -12.48
C ALA A 29 0.02 0.29 -11.45
N ALA A 30 -0.01 0.85 -10.24
CA ALA A 30 0.88 0.45 -9.17
C ALA A 30 0.60 -1.00 -8.72
N ALA A 31 -0.67 -1.42 -8.69
CA ALA A 31 -1.04 -2.80 -8.39
C ALA A 31 -0.49 -3.78 -9.44
N ALA A 32 -0.58 -3.44 -10.72
CA ALA A 32 -0.02 -4.24 -11.81
C ALA A 32 1.52 -4.29 -11.76
N ALA A 33 2.18 -3.17 -11.47
CA ALA A 33 3.64 -3.10 -11.35
C ALA A 33 4.18 -3.93 -10.18
N MET A 34 3.50 -3.90 -9.03
CA MET A 34 3.90 -4.62 -7.82
C MET A 34 3.34 -6.05 -7.75
N GLY A 35 2.56 -6.49 -8.75
CA GLY A 35 1.93 -7.82 -8.77
C GLY A 35 0.90 -8.05 -7.65
N VAL A 36 0.26 -6.99 -7.15
CA VAL A 36 -0.74 -7.07 -6.07
C VAL A 36 -2.15 -6.84 -6.60
N GLY A 37 -3.15 -7.34 -5.86
CA GLY A 37 -4.55 -7.08 -6.19
C GLY A 37 -4.91 -5.60 -5.99
N LYS A 38 -5.75 -5.04 -6.88
CA LYS A 38 -6.23 -3.65 -6.78
C LYS A 38 -6.82 -3.31 -5.41
N SER A 39 -7.60 -4.22 -4.82
CA SER A 39 -8.22 -4.03 -3.50
C SER A 39 -7.19 -3.98 -2.36
N THR A 40 -6.09 -4.71 -2.51
CA THR A 40 -4.99 -4.70 -1.55
C THR A 40 -4.24 -3.38 -1.63
N MET A 41 -3.92 -2.93 -2.85
CA MET A 41 -3.27 -1.64 -3.07
C MET A 41 -4.14 -0.47 -2.58
N ASP A 42 -5.45 -0.47 -2.86
CA ASP A 42 -6.38 0.57 -2.39
C ASP A 42 -6.35 0.73 -0.86
N LYS A 43 -6.35 -0.40 -0.13
CA LYS A 43 -6.25 -0.40 1.34
C LYS A 43 -4.94 0.23 1.81
N TRP A 44 -3.80 -0.14 1.23
CA TRP A 44 -2.50 0.42 1.64
C TRP A 44 -2.41 1.92 1.35
N VAL A 45 -2.90 2.35 0.19
CA VAL A 45 -2.94 3.77 -0.17
C VAL A 45 -3.85 4.56 0.78
N ARG A 46 -5.04 4.04 1.09
CA ARG A 46 -5.94 4.67 2.06
C ARG A 46 -5.29 4.78 3.44
N GLN A 47 -4.65 3.72 3.90
CA GLN A 47 -3.96 3.70 5.20
C GLN A 47 -2.83 4.73 5.24
N LEU A 48 -1.96 4.76 4.22
CA LEU A 48 -0.88 5.73 4.12
C LEU A 48 -1.39 7.18 4.06
N LYS A 49 -2.50 7.43 3.35
CA LYS A 49 -3.13 8.75 3.31
C LYS A 49 -3.70 9.15 4.66
N ASN A 50 -4.30 8.21 5.40
CA ASN A 50 -4.84 8.47 6.74
C ASN A 50 -3.73 8.82 7.73
N GLU A 51 -2.61 8.08 7.69
CA GLU A 51 -1.41 8.36 8.49
C GLU A 51 -0.81 9.73 8.15
N ARG A 52 -0.68 10.09 6.86
CA ARG A 52 -0.19 11.41 6.43
C ARG A 52 -1.12 12.56 6.79
N ASN A 53 -2.42 12.31 6.78
CA ASN A 53 -3.43 13.33 7.08
C ASN A 53 -3.67 13.50 8.59
N GLY A 54 -2.87 12.84 9.45
CA GLY A 54 -2.94 12.97 10.90
C GLY A 54 -4.24 12.43 11.51
N VAL A 55 -4.97 11.57 10.79
CA VAL A 55 -6.16 10.91 11.31
C VAL A 55 -5.70 9.63 12.01
N THR A 56 -5.13 9.79 13.20
CA THR A 56 -4.81 8.70 14.12
C THR A 56 -5.69 8.84 15.36
#